data_AF-A0A940TRM4-F1
#
_entry.id   AF-A0A940TRM4-F1
#
_cell.length_a   1.000
_cell.length_b   1.000
_cell.length_c   1.000
_cell.angle_alpha   90.00
_cell.angle_beta   90.00
_cell.angle_gamma   90.00
#
_symmetry.space_group_name_H-M   'P 1'
#
loop_
_entity.id
_entity.type
_entity.pdbx_description
1 polymer ?
#
loop_
_entity_poly.entity_id
_entity_poly.type
_entity_poly.pdbx_seq_one_letter_code
_entity_poly.pdbx_strand_id
1 'polypeptide(L)'
;MGEIKSTLELAMERTKRFAVSEKEKDEMKQKEALRKATGLFHRYREGHLSLNDVLKEVERMERKTATTVKEYLLSHWIDALSLDDDNDRILKGVESLKGKSIA
;
A
#
# COMPACT_ATOMS: atom_id res chain seq x y z
N MET A 1 20.57 -2.86 46.29
CA MET A 1 21.46 -3.70 45.45
C MET A 1 21.35 -3.17 44.04
N GLY A 2 22.38 -2.51 43.52
CA GLY A 2 22.37 -1.93 42.18
C GLY A 2 22.84 -2.98 41.18
N GLU A 3 21.91 -3.56 40.44
CA GLU A 3 22.24 -4.48 39.34
C GLU A 3 22.78 -3.63 38.17
N ILE A 4 24.10 -3.58 38.03
CA ILE A 4 24.74 -2.93 36.88
C ILE A 4 24.52 -3.86 35.68
N LYS A 5 23.54 -3.52 34.83
CA LYS A 5 23.25 -4.24 33.59
C LYS A 5 24.52 -4.37 32.73
N SER A 6 24.79 -5.58 32.24
CA SER A 6 25.93 -5.89 31.38
C SER A 6 25.86 -5.11 30.06
N THR A 7 27.01 -4.67 29.53
CA THR A 7 27.13 -3.95 28.26
C THR A 7 26.51 -4.71 27.09
N LEU A 8 26.55 -6.05 27.15
CA LEU A 8 25.89 -6.94 26.19
C LEU A 8 24.36 -6.87 26.30
N GLU A 9 23.85 -6.83 27.53
CA GLU A 9 22.42 -6.77 27.82
C GLU A 9 21.84 -5.41 27.37
N LEU A 10 22.59 -4.33 27.58
CA LEU A 10 22.25 -3.00 27.08
C LEU A 10 22.25 -2.94 25.54
N ALA A 11 23.19 -3.62 24.89
CA ALA A 11 23.25 -3.71 23.43
C ALA A 11 22.09 -4.53 22.87
N MET A 12 21.75 -5.68 23.47
CA MET A 12 20.60 -6.50 23.08
C MET A 12 19.28 -5.76 23.26
N GLU A 13 19.11 -5.02 24.38
CA GLU A 13 17.90 -4.23 24.63
C GLU A 13 17.74 -3.10 23.60
N ARG A 14 18.83 -2.43 23.22
CA ARG A 14 18.85 -1.44 22.14
C ARG A 14 18.50 -2.07 20.79
N THR A 15 19.19 -3.14 20.39
CA THR A 15 18.95 -3.82 19.10
C THR A 15 17.52 -4.33 18.98
N LYS A 16 16.94 -4.86 20.06
CA LYS A 16 15.53 -5.31 20.09
C LYS A 16 14.55 -4.14 19.92
N ARG A 17 14.80 -2.99 20.55
CA ARG A 17 14.01 -1.77 20.35
C ARG A 17 14.13 -1.22 18.92
N PHE A 18 15.32 -1.27 18.32
CA PHE A 18 15.52 -0.86 16.93
C PHE A 18 14.77 -1.78 15.95
N ALA A 19 14.88 -3.09 16.11
CA ALA A 19 14.17 -4.06 15.26
C ALA A 19 12.64 -3.96 15.38
N VAL A 20 12.13 -3.73 16.60
CA VAL A 20 10.70 -3.46 16.82
C VAL A 20 10.28 -2.15 16.16
N SER A 21 11.09 -1.09 16.28
CA SER A 21 10.81 0.20 15.64
C SER A 21 10.82 0.13 14.10
N GLU A 22 11.71 -0.67 13.50
CA GLU A 22 11.71 -0.89 12.06
C GLU A 22 10.46 -1.65 11.61
N LYS A 23 10.08 -2.71 12.32
CA LYS A 23 8.85 -3.45 12.05
C LYS A 23 7.60 -2.57 12.16
N GLU A 24 7.49 -1.78 13.23
CA GLU A 24 6.38 -0.83 13.41
C GLU A 24 6.32 0.22 12.29
N LYS A 25 7.49 0.71 11.84
CA LYS A 25 7.57 1.64 10.69
C LYS A 25 7.11 0.99 9.39
N ASP A 26 7.49 -0.25 9.14
CA ASP A 26 7.02 -1.00 7.95
C ASP A 26 5.52 -1.28 8.01
N GLU A 27 4.99 -1.68 9.18
CA GLU A 27 3.54 -1.87 9.37
C GLU A 27 2.76 -0.56 9.18
N MET A 28 3.30 0.57 9.64
CA MET A 28 2.71 1.90 9.40
C MET A 28 2.70 2.25 7.90
N LYS A 29 3.82 2.03 7.20
CA LYS A 29 3.91 2.28 5.75
C LYS A 29 2.94 1.41 4.96
N GLN A 30 2.77 0.15 5.33
CA GLN A 30 1.79 -0.74 4.72
C GLN A 30 0.36 -0.27 4.96
N LYS A 31 0.02 0.11 6.20
CA LYS A 31 -1.30 0.67 6.53
C LYS A 31 -1.59 1.97 5.77
N GLU A 32 -0.60 2.84 5.60
CA GLU A 32 -0.75 4.05 4.79
C GLU A 32 -0.96 3.75 3.30
N ALA A 33 -0.21 2.80 2.74
CA ALA A 33 -0.39 2.36 1.36
C ALA A 33 -1.78 1.77 1.14
N LEU A 34 -2.25 0.91 2.05
CA LEU A 34 -3.59 0.34 2.01
C LEU A 34 -4.66 1.44 2.07
N ARG A 35 -4.56 2.37 3.02
CA ARG A 35 -5.51 3.47 3.16
C ARG A 35 -5.60 4.33 1.89
N LYS A 36 -4.45 4.60 1.25
CA LYS A 36 -4.40 5.31 -0.04
C LYS A 36 -5.06 4.52 -1.16
N ALA A 37 -4.76 3.22 -1.28
CA ALA A 37 -5.35 2.34 -2.29
C ALA A 37 -6.88 2.27 -2.14
N THR A 38 -7.39 2.07 -0.93
CA THR A 38 -8.84 2.05 -0.65
C THR A 38 -9.50 3.37 -1.01
N GLY A 39 -8.90 4.51 -0.64
CA GLY A 39 -9.44 5.83 -0.99
C GLY A 39 -9.43 6.14 -2.49
N LEU A 40 -8.44 5.65 -3.23
CA LEU A 40 -8.39 5.74 -4.69
C LEU A 40 -9.46 4.83 -5.35
N PHE A 41 -9.58 3.59 -4.86
CA PHE A 41 -10.56 2.62 -5.34
C PHE A 41 -11.99 3.15 -5.25
N HIS A 42 -12.42 3.64 -4.08
CA HIS A 42 -13.79 4.14 -3.89
C HIS A 42 -14.08 5.35 -4.78
N ARG A 43 -13.20 6.36 -4.76
CA ARG A 43 -13.38 7.57 -5.57
C ARG A 43 -13.43 7.26 -7.07
N TYR A 44 -12.63 6.30 -7.54
CA TYR A 44 -12.66 5.85 -8.93
C TYR A 44 -13.97 5.13 -9.27
N ARG A 45 -14.37 4.17 -8.42
CA ARG A 45 -15.60 3.38 -8.61
C ARG A 45 -16.84 4.28 -8.68
N GLU A 46 -16.94 5.22 -7.75
CA GLU A 46 -18.04 6.19 -7.67
C GLU A 46 -17.98 7.27 -8.78
N GLY A 47 -16.89 7.35 -9.54
CA GLY A 47 -16.73 8.29 -10.66
C GLY A 47 -16.32 9.70 -10.24
N HIS A 48 -15.95 9.89 -8.97
CA HIS A 48 -15.39 11.14 -8.45
C HIS A 48 -13.94 11.37 -8.88
N LEU A 49 -13.27 10.33 -9.37
CA LEU A 49 -11.89 10.37 -9.83
C LEU A 49 -11.75 9.63 -11.16
N SER A 50 -11.09 10.23 -12.15
CA SER A 50 -10.82 9.55 -13.42
C SER A 50 -9.67 8.55 -13.28
N LEU A 51 -9.60 7.58 -14.20
CA LEU A 51 -8.49 6.63 -14.23
C LEU A 51 -7.13 7.33 -14.41
N ASN A 52 -7.09 8.40 -15.21
CA ASN A 52 -5.87 9.18 -15.40
C ASN A 52 -5.41 9.84 -14.10
N ASP A 53 -6.35 10.35 -13.29
CA ASP A 53 -6.03 10.97 -12.01
C ASP A 53 -5.56 9.94 -10.98
N VAL A 54 -6.15 8.74 -10.96
CA VAL A 54 -5.64 7.61 -10.16
C VAL A 54 -4.20 7.29 -10.53
N LEU A 55 -3.90 7.17 -11.82
CA LEU A 55 -2.54 6.87 -12.29
C LEU A 55 -1.55 7.97 -11.92
N LYS A 56 -1.94 9.25 -12.04
CA LYS A 56 -1.13 10.40 -11.62
C LYS A 56 -0.88 10.41 -10.11
N GLU A 57 -1.89 10.12 -9.28
CA GLU A 57 -1.70 10.03 -7.83
C GLU A 57 -0.68 8.94 -7.48
N VAL A 58 -0.76 7.78 -8.14
CA VAL A 58 0.18 6.67 -7.95
C VAL A 58 1.59 7.02 -8.44
N GLU A 59 1.73 7.69 -9.59
CA GLU A 59 3.02 8.12 -10.14
C GLU A 59 3.74 9.17 -9.27
N ARG A 60 2.99 9.93 -8.46
CA ARG A 60 3.56 10.90 -7.51
C ARG A 60 4.07 10.26 -6.22
N MET A 61 3.80 8.97 -5.99
CA MET A 61 4.25 8.26 -4.80
C MET A 61 5.70 7.76 -4.97
N GLU A 62 6.37 7.49 -3.84
CA GLU A 62 7.65 6.79 -3.86
C GLU A 62 7.48 5.41 -4.53
N ARG A 63 8.46 4.97 -5.33
CA ARG A 63 8.40 3.71 -6.09
C ARG A 63 7.89 2.51 -5.28
N LYS A 64 8.41 2.29 -4.06
CA LYS A 64 7.99 1.17 -3.21
C LYS A 64 6.50 1.28 -2.82
N THR A 65 6.08 2.46 -2.38
CA THR A 65 4.67 2.73 -2.05
C THR A 65 3.77 2.63 -3.28
N ALA A 66 4.21 3.14 -4.43
CA ALA A 66 3.48 3.07 -5.68
C ALA A 66 3.21 1.62 -6.09
N THR A 67 4.23 0.74 -6.01
CA THR A 67 4.07 -0.69 -6.29
C THR A 67 3.02 -1.33 -5.37
N THR A 68 3.16 -1.14 -4.06
CA THR A 68 2.20 -1.69 -3.08
C THR A 68 0.78 -1.16 -3.30
N VAL A 69 0.63 0.13 -3.61
CA VAL A 69 -0.70 0.72 -3.91
C VAL A 69 -1.29 0.14 -5.19
N LYS A 70 -0.48 -0.08 -6.25
CA LYS A 70 -0.94 -0.73 -7.49
C LYS A 70 -1.41 -2.15 -7.24
N GLU A 71 -0.66 -2.94 -6.47
CA GLU A 71 -1.02 -4.32 -6.10
C GLU A 71 -2.35 -4.35 -5.33
N TYR A 72 -2.52 -3.47 -4.35
CA TYR A 72 -3.78 -3.38 -3.61
C TYR A 72 -4.95 -2.93 -4.48
N LEU A 73 -4.74 -1.96 -5.38
CA LEU A 73 -5.77 -1.50 -6.32
C LEU A 73 -6.20 -2.63 -7.27
N LEU A 74 -5.26 -3.38 -7.81
CA LEU A 74 -5.55 -4.54 -8.66
C LEU A 74 -6.35 -5.60 -7.90
N SER A 75 -5.94 -5.96 -6.68
CA SER A 75 -6.69 -6.91 -5.85
C SER A 75 -8.11 -6.41 -5.60
N HIS A 76 -8.28 -5.17 -5.14
CA HIS A 76 -9.60 -4.61 -4.83
C HIS A 76 -10.50 -4.52 -6.06
N TRP A 77 -9.95 -4.19 -7.23
CA TRP A 77 -10.72 -4.20 -8.47
C TRP A 77 -11.14 -5.61 -8.87
N ILE A 78 -10.26 -6.61 -8.76
CA ILE A 78 -10.60 -8.00 -9.04
C ILE A 78 -11.66 -8.51 -8.06
N ASP A 79 -11.49 -8.25 -6.76
CA ASP A 79 -12.44 -8.65 -5.70
C ASP A 79 -13.80 -7.97 -5.83
N ALA A 80 -13.84 -6.77 -6.44
CA ALA A 80 -15.07 -6.02 -6.69
C ALA A 80 -15.76 -6.36 -8.02
N LEU A 81 -15.19 -7.25 -8.84
CA LEU A 81 -15.87 -7.75 -10.03
C LEU A 81 -17.10 -8.55 -9.60
N SER A 82 -18.26 -8.12 -10.04
CA SER A 82 -19.55 -8.75 -9.73
C SER A 82 -20.22 -9.17 -11.04
N LEU A 83 -20.80 -10.36 -11.10
CA LEU A 83 -21.52 -10.80 -12.30
C LEU A 83 -22.82 -10.01 -12.53
N ASP A 84 -23.30 -9.32 -11.50
CA ASP A 84 -24.58 -8.59 -11.48
C ASP A 84 -24.42 -7.08 -11.72
N ASP A 85 -23.19 -6.53 -11.69
CA ASP A 85 -22.92 -5.10 -11.84
C ASP A 85 -22.20 -4.73 -13.15
N ASP A 86 -22.31 -3.46 -13.52
CA ASP A 86 -21.55 -2.88 -14.63
C ASP A 86 -20.05 -2.76 -14.26
N ASN A 87 -19.26 -3.71 -14.78
CA ASN A 87 -17.83 -3.83 -14.52
C ASN A 87 -16.96 -2.98 -15.45
N ASP A 88 -17.52 -2.21 -16.39
CA ASP A 88 -16.74 -1.53 -17.45
C ASP A 88 -15.62 -0.64 -16.88
N ARG A 89 -15.92 0.07 -15.78
CA ARG A 89 -14.94 0.92 -15.08
C ARG A 89 -13.86 0.08 -14.40
N ILE A 90 -14.23 -1.02 -13.76
CA ILE A 90 -13.28 -1.88 -13.04
C ILE A 90 -12.33 -2.54 -14.04
N LEU A 91 -12.86 -3.09 -15.14
CA LEU A 91 -12.08 -3.73 -16.20
C LEU A 91 -11.07 -2.76 -16.84
N LYS A 92 -11.49 -1.52 -17.15
CA LYS A 92 -10.59 -0.46 -17.64
C LYS A 92 -9.45 -0.14 -16.67
N GLY A 93 -9.75 -0.15 -15.38
CA GLY A 93 -8.76 0.04 -14.32
C GLY A 93 -7.71 -1.07 -14.32
N VAL A 94 -8.16 -2.33 -14.30
CA VAL A 94 -7.29 -3.51 -14.31
C VAL A 94 -6.39 -3.54 -15.55
N GLU A 95 -6.95 -3.29 -16.73
CA GLU A 95 -6.20 -3.24 -17.99
C GLU A 95 -5.08 -2.20 -17.95
N SER A 96 -5.39 -0.99 -17.46
CA SER A 96 -4.43 0.12 -17.41
C SER A 96 -3.30 -0.10 -16.41
N LEU A 97 -3.56 -0.76 -15.28
CA LEU A 97 -2.52 -1.11 -14.31
C LEU A 97 -1.66 -2.28 -14.79
N LYS A 98 -2.25 -3.28 -15.46
CA LYS A 98 -1.53 -4.42 -16.05
C LYS A 98 -0.61 -3.97 -17.21
N GLY A 99 -1.07 -3.05 -18.06
CA GLY A 99 -0.31 -2.52 -19.19
C GLY A 99 0.92 -1.69 -18.82
N LYS A 100 1.00 -1.19 -17.57
CA LYS A 100 2.15 -0.44 -17.05
C LYS A 100 3.18 -1.29 -16.28
N SER A 101 3.08 -2.62 -16.33
CA SER A 101 3.97 -3.53 -15.59
C SER A 101 5.24 -3.98 -16.34
N ILE A 102 5.59 -3.39 -17.49
CA ILE A 102 6.83 -3.79 -18.20
C ILE A 102 7.49 -2.59 -18.88
N ALA A 103 8.41 -1.94 -18.16
CA ALA A 103 9.66 -1.33 -18.64
C ALA A 103 10.50 -0.90 -17.43
#